data_AF-A0A7S0FI07-F1
#
_entry.id   AF-A0A7S0FI07-F1
#
_cell.length_a   1.000
_cell.length_b   1.000
_cell.length_c   1.000
_cell.angle_alpha   90.00
_cell.angle_beta   90.00
_cell.angle_gamma   90.00
#
_symmetry.space_group_name_H-M   'P 1'
#
loop_
_entity.id
_entity.type
_entity.pdbx_description
1 polymer ?
#
loop_
_entity_poly.entity_id
_entity_poly.type
_entity_poly.pdbx_seq_one_letter_code
_entity_poly.pdbx_strand_id
1 'polypeptide(L)'
;IPGGTGTIGQKVASTLGSQGHSVQILCRNAFLASAPARVSSDFGWVGKSYLNSNPRVSLRDWDGGDLLDIVGQDWLGWQDDALTGADAVINLCGGYTEQRVMACERIVRESLRVNPTAMQITLSPVDEDLSMKLKKDRVALCEKMVKDNCMNSACLRVEINDIDGACQKIMDVIDGL
;
A
#
# COMPACT_ATOMS: atom_id res chain seq x y z
N ILE A 1 -1.67 0.87 -4.61
CA ILE A 1 -1.35 0.06 -3.41
C ILE A 1 0.06 0.41 -2.89
N PRO A 2 0.17 1.42 -2.01
CA PRO A 2 1.42 1.71 -1.31
C PRO A 2 1.86 0.53 -0.42
N GLY A 3 3.12 0.11 -0.54
CA GLY A 3 3.64 -1.05 0.21
C GLY A 3 3.14 -2.41 -0.30
N GLY A 4 2.59 -2.46 -1.52
CA GLY A 4 1.96 -3.66 -2.10
C GLY A 4 2.91 -4.79 -2.51
N THR A 5 4.21 -4.68 -2.29
CA THR A 5 5.19 -5.71 -2.66
C THR A 5 5.21 -6.91 -1.72
N GLY A 6 4.58 -6.83 -0.55
CA GLY A 6 4.45 -7.94 0.39
C GLY A 6 3.42 -8.99 -0.04
N THR A 7 3.33 -10.09 0.72
CA THR A 7 2.44 -11.23 0.41
C THR A 7 0.97 -10.83 0.27
N ILE A 8 0.44 -10.04 1.22
CA ILE A 8 -0.93 -9.53 1.17
C ILE A 8 -1.13 -8.64 -0.06
N GLY A 9 -0.20 -7.72 -0.32
CA GLY A 9 -0.28 -6.81 -1.46
C GLY A 9 -0.27 -7.53 -2.81
N GLN A 10 0.57 -8.55 -2.97
CA GLN A 10 0.61 -9.37 -4.18
C GLN A 10 -0.67 -10.19 -4.37
N LYS A 11 -1.26 -10.73 -3.29
CA LYS A 11 -2.52 -11.46 -3.34
C LYS A 11 -3.67 -10.54 -3.75
N VAL A 12 -3.81 -9.40 -3.08
CA VAL A 12 -4.84 -8.38 -3.39
C VAL A 12 -4.68 -7.89 -4.83
N ALA A 13 -3.46 -7.54 -5.25
CA ALA A 13 -3.19 -7.05 -6.59
C ALA A 13 -3.54 -8.07 -7.68
N SER A 14 -3.20 -9.35 -7.50
CA SER A 14 -3.51 -10.38 -8.49
C SER A 14 -5.00 -10.69 -8.53
N THR A 15 -5.69 -10.70 -7.39
CA THR A 15 -7.14 -10.94 -7.36
C THR A 15 -7.90 -9.78 -8.02
N LEU A 16 -7.59 -8.52 -7.68
CA LEU A 16 -8.17 -7.35 -8.36
C LEU A 16 -7.86 -7.37 -9.86
N GLY A 17 -6.62 -7.70 -10.24
CA GLY A 17 -6.22 -7.86 -11.63
C GLY A 17 -7.04 -8.92 -12.37
N SER A 18 -7.32 -10.07 -11.73
CA SER A 18 -8.14 -11.14 -12.33
C SER A 18 -9.61 -10.76 -12.49
N GLN A 19 -10.12 -9.84 -11.67
CA GLN A 19 -11.47 -9.28 -11.75
C GLN A 19 -11.58 -8.15 -12.80
N GLY A 20 -10.46 -7.78 -13.44
CA GLY A 20 -10.44 -6.78 -14.52
C GLY A 20 -9.99 -5.39 -14.10
N HIS A 21 -9.72 -5.16 -12.81
CA HIS A 21 -9.23 -3.87 -12.33
C HIS A 21 -7.79 -3.62 -12.76
N SER A 22 -7.46 -2.35 -13.01
CA SER A 22 -6.08 -1.91 -13.18
C SER A 22 -5.46 -1.65 -11.81
N VAL A 23 -4.30 -2.23 -11.53
CA VAL A 23 -3.65 -2.12 -10.22
C VAL A 23 -2.26 -1.54 -10.38
N GLN A 24 -1.94 -0.54 -9.57
CA GLN A 24 -0.58 0.00 -9.47
C GLN A 24 -0.05 -0.19 -8.04
N ILE A 25 1.08 -0.87 -7.92
CA ILE A 25 1.80 -1.05 -6.65
C ILE A 25 2.84 0.07 -6.54
N LEU A 26 2.81 0.82 -5.43
CA LEU A 26 3.85 1.79 -5.14
C LEU A 26 4.96 1.14 -4.32
N CYS A 27 6.18 1.20 -4.84
CA CYS A 27 7.37 0.60 -4.26
C CYS A 27 8.55 1.56 -4.36
N ARG A 28 9.59 1.39 -3.53
CA ARG A 28 10.72 2.33 -3.52
C ARG A 28 11.62 2.21 -4.76
N ASN A 29 11.54 1.08 -5.46
CA ASN A 29 12.32 0.83 -6.65
C ASN A 29 11.67 -0.28 -7.50
N ALA A 30 10.96 0.11 -8.56
CA ALA A 30 10.22 -0.74 -9.47
C ALA A 30 11.15 -1.64 -10.29
N PHE A 31 12.34 -1.15 -10.62
CA PHE A 31 13.36 -1.97 -11.31
C PHE A 31 13.80 -3.15 -10.43
N LEU A 32 14.14 -2.90 -9.16
CA LEU A 32 14.53 -3.96 -8.22
C LEU A 32 13.35 -4.85 -7.83
N ALA A 33 12.16 -4.27 -7.64
CA ALA A 33 10.96 -5.02 -7.29
C ALA A 33 10.48 -5.94 -8.44
N SER A 34 10.75 -5.59 -9.71
CA SER A 34 10.45 -6.41 -10.89
C SER A 34 11.58 -7.34 -11.32
N ALA A 35 12.74 -7.29 -10.66
CA ALA A 35 13.89 -8.10 -11.04
C ALA A 35 13.54 -9.61 -11.08
N PRO A 36 14.07 -10.39 -12.05
CA PRO A 36 13.77 -11.82 -12.15
C PRO A 36 14.10 -12.61 -10.89
N ALA A 37 15.17 -12.21 -10.20
CA ALA A 37 15.57 -12.74 -8.90
C ALA A 37 15.51 -11.63 -7.85
N ARG A 38 15.24 -11.99 -6.59
CA ARG A 38 15.27 -11.07 -5.48
C ARG A 38 16.70 -10.61 -5.22
N VAL A 39 16.96 -9.32 -5.38
CA VAL A 39 18.29 -8.73 -5.21
C VAL A 39 18.51 -8.22 -3.77
N SER A 40 17.44 -7.78 -3.10
CA SER A 40 17.48 -7.33 -1.70
C SER A 40 16.13 -7.59 -0.99
N SER A 41 16.16 -7.65 0.34
CA SER A 41 14.96 -7.62 1.16
C SER A 41 14.32 -6.24 1.28
N ASP A 42 15.09 -5.18 1.07
CA ASP A 42 14.80 -3.85 1.61
C ASP A 42 13.87 -3.04 0.72
N PHE A 43 13.84 -3.34 -0.58
CA PHE A 43 13.04 -2.63 -1.59
C PHE A 43 11.73 -3.34 -1.96
N GLY A 44 11.43 -4.47 -1.30
CA GLY A 44 10.36 -5.37 -1.71
C GLY A 44 10.71 -6.15 -2.99
N TRP A 45 9.95 -7.21 -3.26
CA TRP A 45 10.13 -8.01 -4.47
C TRP A 45 8.82 -8.67 -4.89
N VAL A 46 8.44 -8.44 -6.14
CA VAL A 46 7.27 -9.02 -6.80
C VAL A 46 7.72 -10.01 -7.87
N GLY A 47 8.75 -9.64 -8.63
CA GLY A 47 9.41 -10.49 -9.61
C GLY A 47 8.78 -10.45 -11.01
N LYS A 48 9.63 -10.56 -12.03
CA LYS A 48 9.22 -10.50 -13.45
C LYS A 48 8.16 -11.54 -13.82
N SER A 49 8.28 -12.76 -13.28
CA SER A 49 7.32 -13.83 -13.56
C SER A 49 5.92 -13.50 -13.04
N TYR A 50 5.80 -12.84 -11.87
CA TYR A 50 4.52 -12.43 -11.34
C TYR A 50 3.87 -11.38 -12.25
N LEU A 51 4.62 -10.36 -12.67
CA LEU A 51 4.10 -9.28 -13.52
C LEU A 51 3.65 -9.81 -14.89
N ASN A 52 4.41 -10.75 -15.47
CA ASN A 52 4.01 -11.41 -16.72
C ASN A 52 2.69 -12.18 -16.59
N SER A 53 2.44 -12.82 -15.44
CA SER A 53 1.20 -13.55 -15.17
C SER A 53 0.04 -12.63 -14.76
N ASN A 54 0.31 -11.36 -14.42
CA ASN A 54 -0.67 -10.39 -13.93
C ASN A 54 -0.54 -9.07 -14.72
N PRO A 55 -0.92 -9.04 -16.01
CA PRO A 55 -0.64 -7.91 -16.91
C PRO A 55 -1.37 -6.60 -16.54
N ARG A 56 -2.38 -6.67 -15.66
CA ARG A 56 -3.06 -5.49 -15.11
C ARG A 56 -2.39 -4.91 -13.87
N VAL A 57 -1.36 -5.57 -13.35
CA VAL A 57 -0.56 -5.09 -12.22
C VAL A 57 0.69 -4.42 -12.76
N SER A 58 0.85 -3.14 -12.42
CA SER A 58 2.02 -2.34 -12.74
C SER A 58 2.74 -1.89 -11.46
N LEU A 59 4.01 -1.53 -11.58
CA LEU A 59 4.80 -0.95 -10.49
C LEU A 59 5.03 0.53 -10.76
N ARG A 60 5.08 1.32 -9.70
CA ARG A 60 5.42 2.74 -9.76
C ARG A 60 6.34 3.09 -8.59
N ASP A 61 7.39 3.85 -8.89
CA ASP A 61 8.29 4.35 -7.86
C ASP A 61 7.59 5.38 -6.99
N TRP A 62 7.88 5.38 -5.69
CA TRP A 62 7.49 6.46 -4.78
C TRP A 62 8.47 6.57 -3.62
N ASP A 63 8.39 7.68 -2.90
CA ASP A 63 9.29 8.02 -1.79
C ASP A 63 9.08 7.17 -0.52
N GLY A 64 7.96 6.45 -0.41
CA GLY A 64 7.68 5.66 0.79
C GLY A 64 7.53 6.50 2.06
N GLY A 65 7.27 7.81 1.91
CA GLY A 65 7.20 8.77 3.01
C GLY A 65 8.55 9.23 3.56
N ASP A 66 9.68 8.84 2.96
CA ASP A 66 11.01 9.25 3.42
C ASP A 66 11.92 9.59 2.24
N LEU A 67 12.43 10.81 2.22
CA LEU A 67 13.30 11.31 1.15
C LEU A 67 14.74 10.78 1.24
N LEU A 68 15.11 10.12 2.35
CA LEU A 68 16.50 9.75 2.64
C LEU A 68 16.95 8.41 2.03
N ASP A 69 16.02 7.52 1.66
CA ASP A 69 16.30 6.15 1.19
C ASP A 69 15.85 5.89 -0.27
N ILE A 70 15.66 6.95 -1.07
CA ILE A 70 15.20 6.80 -2.45
C ILE A 70 16.37 6.49 -3.37
N VAL A 71 16.34 5.31 -4.00
CA VAL A 71 17.37 4.85 -4.94
C VAL A 71 16.96 5.06 -6.40
N GLY A 72 15.68 5.35 -6.67
CA GLY A 72 15.16 5.67 -8.02
C GLY A 72 15.23 7.16 -8.35
N GLN A 73 15.32 7.52 -9.63
CA GLN A 73 15.20 8.93 -10.07
C GLN A 73 13.75 9.33 -10.38
N ASP A 74 12.84 8.35 -10.50
CA ASP A 74 11.47 8.57 -11.00
C ASP A 74 10.42 8.70 -9.90
N TRP A 75 10.79 8.86 -8.62
CA TRP A 75 9.82 8.96 -7.52
C TRP A 75 8.97 10.23 -7.55
N LEU A 76 9.37 11.26 -8.29
CA LEU A 76 8.56 12.48 -8.45
C LEU A 76 7.33 12.20 -9.33
N GLY A 77 6.21 12.87 -9.02
CA GLY A 77 4.97 12.78 -9.81
C GLY A 77 4.11 11.55 -9.53
N TRP A 78 4.52 10.64 -8.62
CA TRP A 78 3.75 9.44 -8.28
C TRP A 78 2.32 9.77 -7.86
N GLN A 79 2.11 10.92 -7.22
CA GLN A 79 0.79 11.35 -6.75
C GLN A 79 -0.16 11.55 -7.94
N ASP A 80 0.32 12.24 -8.96
CA ASP A 80 -0.50 12.60 -10.11
C ASP A 80 -0.72 11.36 -11.01
N ASP A 81 0.28 10.48 -11.13
CA ASP A 81 0.22 9.22 -11.88
C ASP A 81 -0.69 8.17 -11.22
N ALA A 82 -0.62 8.04 -9.89
CA ALA A 82 -1.23 6.93 -9.16
C ALA A 82 -2.56 7.28 -8.50
N LEU A 83 -2.72 8.51 -8.00
CA LEU A 83 -3.87 8.85 -7.15
C LEU A 83 -4.99 9.53 -7.94
N THR A 84 -4.70 10.35 -8.95
CA THR A 84 -5.71 11.15 -9.68
C THR A 84 -6.87 10.32 -10.24
N GLY A 85 -6.59 9.12 -10.75
CA GLY A 85 -7.59 8.22 -11.33
C GLY A 85 -7.92 7.00 -10.47
N ALA A 86 -7.50 6.97 -9.20
CA ALA A 86 -7.73 5.82 -8.34
C ALA A 86 -9.14 5.82 -7.73
N ASP A 87 -9.87 4.71 -7.89
CA ASP A 87 -11.12 4.48 -7.15
C ASP A 87 -10.84 4.18 -5.67
N ALA A 88 -9.73 3.47 -5.40
CA ALA A 88 -9.31 3.10 -4.05
C ALA A 88 -7.79 3.12 -3.86
N VAL A 89 -7.36 3.48 -2.66
CA VAL A 89 -5.98 3.46 -2.20
C VAL A 89 -5.86 2.51 -1.03
N ILE A 90 -5.17 1.38 -1.25
CA ILE A 90 -4.97 0.34 -0.25
C ILE A 90 -3.57 0.51 0.36
N ASN A 91 -3.49 1.14 1.52
CA ASN A 91 -2.25 1.39 2.26
C ASN A 91 -1.82 0.14 3.03
N LEU A 92 -0.79 -0.52 2.50
CA LEU A 92 -0.14 -1.70 3.06
C LEU A 92 1.29 -1.41 3.53
N CYS A 93 1.63 -0.14 3.79
CA CYS A 93 2.96 0.23 4.26
C CYS A 93 3.33 -0.53 5.55
N GLY A 94 4.28 -1.46 5.39
CA GLY A 94 4.82 -2.28 6.48
C GLY A 94 5.80 -1.51 7.37
N GLY A 95 6.28 -2.18 8.42
CA GLY A 95 7.17 -1.60 9.42
C GLY A 95 6.46 -0.64 10.36
N TYR A 96 6.29 -1.00 11.64
CA TYR A 96 5.65 -0.14 12.64
C TYR A 96 6.62 0.89 13.24
N THR A 97 7.39 1.52 12.34
CA THR A 97 8.37 2.56 12.63
C THR A 97 7.75 3.94 12.37
N GLU A 98 8.50 5.00 12.65
CA GLU A 98 8.10 6.38 12.32
C GLU A 98 7.87 6.57 10.81
N GLN A 99 8.61 5.82 9.99
CA GLN A 99 8.47 5.85 8.54
C GLN A 99 7.07 5.49 8.05
N ARG A 100 6.35 4.58 8.73
CA ARG A 100 4.95 4.28 8.40
C ARG A 100 4.03 5.47 8.65
N VAL A 101 4.29 6.25 9.70
CA VAL A 101 3.51 7.46 10.00
C VAL A 101 3.74 8.49 8.90
N MET A 102 4.99 8.72 8.50
CA MET A 102 5.33 9.64 7.41
C MET A 102 4.74 9.18 6.07
N ALA A 103 4.82 7.89 5.76
CA ALA A 103 4.20 7.30 4.57
C ALA A 103 2.68 7.52 4.57
N CYS A 104 2.02 7.28 5.70
CA CYS A 104 0.58 7.47 5.84
C CYS A 104 0.18 8.94 5.70
N GLU A 105 0.89 9.87 6.37
CA GLU A 105 0.66 11.32 6.22
C GLU A 105 0.77 11.73 4.76
N ARG A 106 1.82 11.26 4.07
CA ARG A 106 2.05 11.60 2.67
C ARG A 106 0.93 11.10 1.78
N ILE A 107 0.50 9.83 1.92
CA ILE A 107 -0.61 9.27 1.14
C ILE A 107 -1.88 10.08 1.38
N VAL A 108 -2.23 10.33 2.65
CA VAL A 108 -3.46 11.04 3.02
C VAL A 108 -3.45 12.46 2.46
N ARG A 109 -2.35 13.20 2.67
CA ARG A 109 -2.21 14.58 2.23
C ARG A 109 -2.28 14.71 0.71
N GLU A 110 -1.58 13.84 -0.01
CA GLU A 110 -1.58 13.90 -1.48
C GLU A 110 -2.91 13.41 -2.06
N SER A 111 -3.55 12.41 -1.44
CA SER A 111 -4.90 11.98 -1.83
C SER A 111 -5.91 13.12 -1.67
N LEU A 112 -5.87 13.83 -0.55
CA LEU A 112 -6.69 15.03 -0.34
C LEU A 112 -6.47 16.11 -1.40
N ARG A 113 -5.22 16.27 -1.86
CA ARG A 113 -4.85 17.26 -2.87
C ARG A 113 -5.39 16.92 -4.26
N VAL A 114 -5.26 15.66 -4.69
CA VAL A 114 -5.50 15.28 -6.11
C VAL A 114 -6.75 14.44 -6.34
N ASN A 115 -7.18 13.65 -5.36
CA ASN A 115 -8.36 12.80 -5.46
C ASN A 115 -8.98 12.54 -4.08
N PRO A 116 -9.71 13.53 -3.51
CA PRO A 116 -10.29 13.43 -2.17
C PRO A 116 -11.45 12.42 -2.09
N THR A 117 -11.93 11.91 -3.23
CA THR A 117 -13.06 10.98 -3.31
C THR A 117 -12.65 9.50 -3.28
N ALA A 118 -11.37 9.18 -3.50
CA ALA A 118 -10.89 7.80 -3.48
C ALA A 118 -11.15 7.12 -2.13
N MET A 119 -11.54 5.85 -2.15
CA MET A 119 -11.68 5.02 -0.95
C MET A 119 -10.31 4.72 -0.33
N GLN A 120 -10.09 5.14 0.91
CA GLN A 120 -8.83 4.94 1.63
C GLN A 120 -8.91 3.74 2.55
N ILE A 121 -8.31 2.62 2.13
CA ILE A 121 -8.27 1.39 2.91
C ILE A 121 -6.91 1.29 3.60
N THR A 122 -6.89 1.30 4.92
CA THR A 122 -5.65 1.14 5.71
C THR A 122 -5.68 -0.18 6.45
N LEU A 123 -4.67 -1.01 6.20
CA LEU A 123 -4.53 -2.31 6.83
C LEU A 123 -3.50 -2.26 7.96
N SER A 124 -3.90 -2.76 9.13
CA SER A 124 -3.06 -2.82 10.32
C SER A 124 -3.22 -4.16 11.04
N PRO A 125 -2.21 -4.62 11.79
CA PRO A 125 -2.38 -5.79 12.65
C PRO A 125 -3.37 -5.53 13.76
N VAL A 126 -3.95 -6.62 14.26
CA VAL A 126 -4.58 -6.63 15.59
C VAL A 126 -3.55 -6.29 16.67
N ASP A 127 -4.02 -5.77 17.80
CA ASP A 127 -3.14 -5.24 18.85
C ASP A 127 -2.35 -6.36 19.56
N GLU A 128 -2.85 -7.59 19.53
CA GLU A 128 -2.22 -8.81 20.05
C GLU A 128 -0.91 -9.11 19.30
N ASP A 129 -0.88 -8.84 17.99
CA ASP A 129 0.29 -9.01 17.14
C ASP A 129 1.34 -7.89 17.31
N LEU A 130 1.00 -6.84 18.07
CA LEU A 130 1.85 -5.68 18.32
C LEU A 130 2.43 -5.75 19.74
N SER A 131 3.59 -6.37 19.88
CA SER A 131 4.25 -6.57 21.18
C SER A 131 4.69 -5.30 21.93
N MET A 132 4.74 -4.14 21.25
CA MET A 132 5.22 -2.88 21.83
C MET A 132 4.16 -1.79 21.76
N LYS A 133 3.93 -1.09 22.88
CA LYS A 133 3.00 0.06 22.95
C LYS A 133 3.26 1.09 21.86
N LEU A 134 4.53 1.44 21.63
CA LEU A 134 4.91 2.40 20.59
C LEU A 134 4.44 2.01 19.18
N LYS A 135 4.38 0.71 18.87
CA LYS A 135 3.86 0.23 17.58
C LYS A 135 2.34 0.42 17.51
N LYS A 136 1.62 0.14 18.61
CA LYS A 136 0.16 0.36 18.71
C LYS A 136 -0.18 1.84 18.56
N ASP A 137 0.55 2.72 19.24
CA ASP A 137 0.35 4.17 19.18
C ASP A 137 0.55 4.70 17.75
N ARG A 138 1.57 4.21 17.03
CA ARG A 138 1.80 4.57 15.62
C ARG A 138 0.69 4.09 14.70
N VAL A 139 0.20 2.87 14.90
CA VAL A 139 -0.92 2.34 14.12
C VAL A 139 -2.18 3.18 14.37
N ALA A 140 -2.51 3.46 15.63
CA ALA A 140 -3.65 4.29 16.00
C ALA A 140 -3.54 5.70 15.39
N LEU A 141 -2.34 6.28 15.35
CA LEU A 141 -2.09 7.57 14.70
C LEU A 141 -2.39 7.53 13.19
N CYS A 142 -1.92 6.50 12.47
CA CYS A 142 -2.22 6.34 11.04
C CYS A 142 -3.73 6.20 10.79
N GLU A 143 -4.41 5.40 11.59
CA GLU A 143 -5.86 5.19 11.45
C GLU A 143 -6.66 6.45 11.75
N LYS A 144 -6.25 7.21 12.76
CA LYS A 144 -6.82 8.51 13.06
C LYS A 144 -6.62 9.47 11.89
N MET A 145 -5.40 9.56 11.34
CA MET A 145 -5.14 10.41 10.17
C MET A 145 -6.06 10.08 9.01
N VAL A 146 -6.26 8.81 8.70
CA VAL A 146 -7.14 8.39 7.59
C VAL A 146 -8.60 8.71 7.89
N LYS A 147 -9.10 8.38 9.08
CA LYS A 147 -10.51 8.64 9.46
C LYS A 147 -10.86 10.13 9.52
N ASP A 148 -9.95 10.94 10.06
CA ASP A 148 -10.20 12.36 10.29
C ASP A 148 -10.10 13.18 8.98
N ASN A 149 -9.37 12.69 7.98
CA ASN A 149 -9.06 13.45 6.77
C ASN A 149 -9.69 12.89 5.49
N CYS A 150 -10.01 11.59 5.42
CA CYS A 150 -10.49 10.97 4.17
C CYS A 150 -12.00 10.74 4.23
N MET A 151 -12.74 11.30 3.26
CA MET A 151 -14.20 11.20 3.18
C MET A 151 -14.69 9.75 3.12
N ASN A 152 -14.03 8.95 2.27
CA ASN A 152 -14.30 7.53 2.11
C ASN A 152 -13.12 6.76 2.70
N SER A 153 -13.32 6.07 3.82
CA SER A 153 -12.24 5.33 4.46
C SER A 153 -12.68 4.06 5.18
N ALA A 154 -11.77 3.09 5.21
CA ALA A 154 -11.89 1.85 5.99
C ALA A 154 -10.56 1.53 6.67
N CYS A 155 -10.55 1.45 8.00
CA CYS A 155 -9.40 0.97 8.77
C CYS A 155 -9.64 -0.48 9.17
N LEU A 156 -8.90 -1.40 8.56
CA LEU A 156 -9.05 -2.83 8.71
C LEU A 156 -7.97 -3.39 9.65
N ARG A 157 -8.40 -4.17 10.64
CA ARG A 157 -7.54 -4.89 11.58
C ARG A 157 -7.53 -6.38 11.26
N VAL A 158 -6.34 -6.96 11.10
CA VAL A 158 -6.14 -8.35 10.67
C VAL A 158 -4.99 -9.02 11.43
N GLU A 159 -5.00 -10.34 11.52
CA GLU A 159 -3.87 -11.08 12.05
C GLU A 159 -2.72 -11.10 11.03
N ILE A 160 -1.46 -10.99 11.47
CA ILE A 160 -0.30 -10.89 10.56
C ILE A 160 -0.18 -12.10 9.63
N ASN A 161 -0.64 -13.27 10.07
CA ASN A 161 -0.53 -14.52 9.32
C ASN A 161 -1.79 -14.87 8.52
N ASP A 162 -2.88 -14.11 8.67
CA ASP A 162 -4.15 -14.35 7.97
C ASP A 162 -4.21 -13.60 6.64
N ILE A 163 -3.43 -14.07 5.67
CA ILE A 163 -3.31 -13.43 4.34
C ILE A 163 -4.65 -13.46 3.58
N ASP A 164 -5.34 -14.60 3.60
CA ASP A 164 -6.60 -14.77 2.87
C ASP A 164 -7.73 -13.96 3.52
N GLY A 165 -7.83 -13.95 4.85
CA GLY A 165 -8.82 -13.11 5.54
C GLY A 165 -8.53 -11.62 5.40
N ALA A 166 -7.25 -11.21 5.35
CA ALA A 166 -6.89 -9.83 5.03
C ALA A 166 -7.27 -9.44 3.60
N CYS A 167 -7.03 -10.33 2.63
CA CYS A 167 -7.45 -10.13 1.26
C CYS A 167 -8.98 -10.00 1.18
N GLN A 168 -9.73 -10.94 1.77
CA GLN A 168 -11.19 -10.93 1.73
C GLN A 168 -11.78 -9.64 2.30
N LYS A 169 -11.31 -9.19 3.48
CA LYS A 169 -11.77 -7.93 4.07
C LYS A 169 -11.51 -6.71 3.19
N ILE A 170 -10.41 -6.69 2.44
CA ILE A 170 -10.14 -5.62 1.48
C ILE A 170 -11.11 -5.70 0.31
N MET A 171 -11.35 -6.90 -0.24
CA MET A 171 -12.28 -7.09 -1.35
C MET A 171 -13.72 -6.73 -0.96
N ASP A 172 -14.17 -7.09 0.23
CA ASP A 172 -15.50 -6.74 0.72
C ASP A 172 -15.74 -5.20 0.74
N VAL A 173 -14.69 -4.42 1.02
CA VAL A 173 -14.77 -2.95 0.96
C VAL A 173 -14.78 -2.45 -0.48
N ILE A 174 -13.98 -3.06 -1.36
CA ILE A 174 -13.90 -2.67 -2.79
C ILE A 174 -15.21 -3.00 -3.52
N ASP A 175 -15.80 -4.17 -3.28
CA ASP A 175 -17.05 -4.63 -3.90
C ASP A 175 -18.25 -3.78 -3.45
N GLY A 176 -18.10 -3.00 -2.38
CA GLY A 176 -19.12 -2.07 -1.88
C GLY A 176 -19.04 -0.65 -2.48
N LEU A 177 -18.06 -0.36 -3.35
CA LEU A 177 -17.92 0.92 -4.07
C LEU A 177 -18.84 0.99 -5.30
#